data_AF-A0A847WCI8-F1
#
_entry.id   AF-A0A847WCI8-F1
#
_cell.length_a   1.000
_cell.length_b   1.000
_cell.length_c   1.000
_cell.angle_alpha   90.00
_cell.angle_beta   90.00
_cell.angle_gamma   90.00
#
_symmetry.space_group_name_H-M   'P 1'
#
loop_
_entity.id
_entity.type
_entity.pdbx_description
1 polymer ?
#
loop_
_entity_poly.entity_id
_entity_poly.type
_entity_poly.pdbx_seq_one_letter_code
_entity_poly.pdbx_strand_id
1 'polypeptide(L)'
;MKKKVLSLMLVAVMLIFQLALPAAANDYNTGALDNAYAELKKLNTPANRIKAYDIIGAALEAIKEHEQTDVLTAEDLYDIVKEKCNDYSDTWDAIINEEPETSEDKIEKSSVLLLLGKLIEREDNFKAYYSTANDIYSGLANFLPGLDAEIKSNLGFGTTEVSNGAVYAAMLLSIGQVITLEDGIFVLRENSSPLENMIKKMISDSDDAELVADFITGYYSEDIINEKIQGYLDTINRKIELYELTQSNILNIIDALKAFNLYYTVPSGGDGGYTPPPPAPPILNEESTVSDTINYLDEKIKGIESAATVEAAIKIAQEAIEEAKDVLGSVLLNFDVIKSLTQLVNRVLDKVNTQTITPTVTGTAAKAVVSDADAAELLNKIDTIISTANTIKESLDEAGSDIKVEKVLKIAAASTDIGVKAAEVELPSNIITAAKEKGIDKIAVDTGIATIAVSPDALTVTGTEKVTLNASVMDKEQLPEEVKAAVGDETVYD
;
A
#
# COMPACT_ATOMS: atom_id res chain seq x y z
N MET A 1 -18.15 -6.72 18.06
CA MET A 1 -18.88 -5.43 17.93
C MET A 1 -18.00 -4.19 18.12
N LYS A 2 -16.90 -4.23 18.90
CA LYS A 2 -15.97 -3.09 19.09
C LYS A 2 -15.05 -2.74 17.89
N LYS A 3 -15.02 -3.54 16.82
CA LYS A 3 -14.03 -3.42 15.72
C LYS A 3 -14.45 -2.53 14.54
N LYS A 4 -15.71 -2.06 14.50
CA LYS A 4 -16.32 -1.57 13.25
C LYS A 4 -16.26 -0.05 13.02
N VAL A 5 -16.03 0.76 14.05
CA VAL A 5 -16.33 2.21 13.97
C VAL A 5 -15.14 3.11 13.61
N LEU A 6 -13.93 2.58 13.68
CA LEU A 6 -12.75 3.36 13.43
C LEU A 6 -12.44 3.69 11.97
N SER A 7 -13.21 3.14 11.05
CA SER A 7 -12.89 3.12 9.62
C SER A 7 -13.12 4.46 8.91
N LEU A 8 -13.77 5.45 9.56
CA LEU A 8 -14.11 6.78 9.02
C LEU A 8 -12.85 7.63 8.75
N MET A 9 -12.13 8.04 9.78
CA MET A 9 -10.93 8.89 9.62
C MET A 9 -9.83 8.18 8.82
N LEU A 10 -9.82 6.87 8.95
CA LEU A 10 -8.95 5.91 8.31
C LEU A 10 -9.02 5.91 6.78
N VAL A 11 -10.17 6.23 6.18
CA VAL A 11 -10.37 6.20 4.72
C VAL A 11 -9.83 7.46 4.04
N ALA A 12 -10.04 8.65 4.62
CA ALA A 12 -9.45 9.88 4.10
C ALA A 12 -7.92 9.82 4.17
N VAL A 13 -7.40 9.39 5.33
CA VAL A 13 -6.00 9.03 5.56
C VAL A 13 -5.58 7.96 4.54
N MET A 14 -6.14 6.74 4.54
CA MET A 14 -5.75 5.66 3.62
C MET A 14 -5.81 6.05 2.14
N LEU A 15 -6.84 6.76 1.67
CA LEU A 15 -6.94 7.17 0.27
C LEU A 15 -5.83 8.17 -0.09
N ILE A 16 -5.62 9.19 0.73
CA ILE A 16 -4.52 10.15 0.57
C ILE A 16 -3.17 9.44 0.56
N PHE A 17 -2.95 8.51 1.49
CA PHE A 17 -1.67 7.84 1.69
C PHE A 17 -1.41 6.69 0.73
N GLN A 18 -2.44 5.98 0.28
CA GLN A 18 -2.32 4.92 -0.72
C GLN A 18 -2.31 5.47 -2.15
N LEU A 19 -2.84 6.67 -2.38
CA LEU A 19 -2.59 7.42 -3.62
C LEU A 19 -1.18 8.02 -3.61
N ALA A 20 -0.71 8.57 -2.48
CA ALA A 20 0.58 9.29 -2.41
C ALA A 20 1.79 8.36 -2.43
N LEU A 21 1.76 7.25 -1.68
CA LEU A 21 2.98 6.51 -1.34
C LEU A 21 3.47 5.56 -2.43
N PRO A 22 2.62 4.77 -3.13
CA PRO A 22 3.08 3.93 -4.26
C PRO A 22 3.49 4.74 -5.50
N ALA A 23 2.90 5.93 -5.70
CA ALA A 23 3.21 6.81 -6.82
C ALA A 23 4.37 7.78 -6.54
N ALA A 24 4.72 8.01 -5.27
CA ALA A 24 5.98 8.65 -4.88
C ALA A 24 7.17 7.67 -4.85
N ALA A 25 6.91 6.37 -4.74
CA ALA A 25 7.91 5.29 -4.64
C ALA A 25 8.26 4.63 -5.98
N ASN A 26 7.31 4.60 -6.93
CA ASN A 26 7.56 4.18 -8.30
C ASN A 26 7.42 5.42 -9.19
N ASP A 27 8.34 5.64 -10.12
CA ASP A 27 8.31 6.68 -11.18
C ASP A 27 7.09 6.58 -12.15
N TYR A 28 5.91 6.22 -11.65
CA TYR A 28 4.66 6.35 -12.38
C TYR A 28 4.32 7.82 -12.49
N ASN A 29 4.60 8.37 -13.67
CA ASN A 29 4.11 9.64 -14.23
C ASN A 29 3.57 10.59 -13.15
N THR A 30 4.48 11.20 -12.39
CA THR A 30 4.21 12.14 -11.29
C THR A 30 3.14 13.18 -11.65
N GLY A 31 3.04 13.56 -12.92
CA GLY A 31 1.99 14.43 -13.45
C GLY A 31 0.55 13.94 -13.27
N ALA A 32 0.27 12.63 -13.38
CA ALA A 32 -1.12 12.13 -13.21
C ALA A 32 -1.58 12.23 -11.74
N LEU A 33 -0.64 12.05 -10.81
CA LEU A 33 -0.90 12.13 -9.38
C LEU A 33 -0.95 13.58 -8.90
N ASP A 34 0.00 14.41 -9.34
CA ASP A 34 -0.01 15.85 -9.08
C ASP A 34 -1.27 16.51 -9.67
N ASN A 35 -1.73 16.06 -10.84
CA ASN A 35 -3.01 16.46 -11.40
C ASN A 35 -4.16 15.96 -10.52
N ALA A 36 -4.24 14.68 -10.19
CA ALA A 36 -5.30 14.17 -9.31
C ALA A 36 -5.36 14.91 -7.96
N TYR A 37 -4.21 15.31 -7.40
CA TYR A 37 -4.14 16.12 -6.18
C TYR A 37 -4.54 17.57 -6.38
N ALA A 38 -4.08 18.21 -7.46
CA ALA A 38 -4.51 19.55 -7.83
C ALA A 38 -6.03 19.59 -8.06
N GLU A 39 -6.59 18.57 -8.69
CA GLU A 39 -8.03 18.39 -8.91
C GLU A 39 -8.80 18.11 -7.60
N LEU A 40 -8.27 17.26 -6.70
CA LEU A 40 -8.83 17.05 -5.35
C LEU A 40 -8.85 18.35 -4.54
N LYS A 41 -7.85 19.22 -4.71
CA LYS A 41 -7.80 20.53 -4.04
C LYS A 41 -8.94 21.46 -4.50
N LYS A 42 -9.38 21.33 -5.76
CA LYS A 42 -10.55 22.06 -6.29
C LYS A 42 -11.87 21.63 -5.62
N LEU A 43 -11.95 20.40 -5.12
CA LEU A 43 -13.10 19.91 -4.33
C LEU A 43 -13.19 20.52 -2.94
N ASN A 44 -12.06 20.88 -2.32
CA ASN A 44 -12.04 21.41 -0.96
C ASN A 44 -12.33 22.93 -0.86
N THR A 45 -12.69 23.59 -1.96
CA THR A 45 -13.16 24.98 -1.89
C THR A 45 -14.53 25.03 -1.19
N PRO A 46 -14.86 26.10 -0.45
CA PRO A 46 -16.18 26.22 0.16
C PRO A 46 -17.34 26.06 -0.84
N ALA A 47 -17.14 26.45 -2.10
CA ALA A 47 -18.14 26.34 -3.18
C ALA A 47 -18.32 24.91 -3.72
N ASN A 48 -17.27 24.08 -3.67
CA ASN A 48 -17.30 22.71 -4.20
C ASN A 48 -17.37 21.63 -3.11
N ARG A 49 -17.26 21.99 -1.83
CA ARG A 49 -17.24 21.03 -0.73
C ARG A 49 -18.53 20.20 -0.62
N ILE A 50 -19.69 20.84 -0.72
CA ILE A 50 -21.00 20.15 -0.70
C ILE A 50 -21.08 19.16 -1.87
N LYS A 51 -20.66 19.63 -3.05
CA LYS A 51 -20.63 18.85 -4.27
C LYS A 51 -19.67 17.65 -4.18
N ALA A 52 -18.52 17.81 -3.53
CA ALA A 52 -17.58 16.73 -3.24
C ALA A 52 -18.21 15.65 -2.34
N TYR A 53 -19.00 16.06 -1.35
CA TYR A 53 -19.73 15.14 -0.48
C TYR A 53 -20.76 14.33 -1.24
N ASP A 54 -21.44 14.94 -2.21
CA ASP A 54 -22.42 14.23 -3.03
C ASP A 54 -21.75 13.18 -3.91
N ILE A 55 -20.63 13.51 -4.56
CA ILE A 55 -19.86 12.56 -5.39
C ILE A 55 -19.35 11.37 -4.53
N ILE A 56 -18.69 11.66 -3.40
CA ILE A 56 -18.16 10.62 -2.52
C ILE A 56 -19.31 9.81 -1.90
N GLY A 57 -20.38 10.48 -1.47
CA GLY A 57 -21.56 9.85 -0.89
C GLY A 57 -22.25 8.90 -1.86
N ALA A 58 -22.45 9.32 -3.10
CA ALA A 58 -23.01 8.51 -4.16
C ALA A 58 -22.11 7.30 -4.49
N ALA A 59 -20.79 7.48 -4.49
CA ALA A 59 -19.85 6.38 -4.74
C ALA A 59 -19.92 5.33 -3.64
N LEU A 60 -19.97 5.77 -2.39
CA LEU A 60 -20.07 4.87 -1.24
C LEU A 60 -21.40 4.11 -1.20
N GLU A 61 -22.50 4.77 -1.55
CA GLU A 61 -23.82 4.14 -1.63
C GLU A 61 -23.87 3.12 -2.76
N ALA A 62 -23.36 3.47 -3.94
CA ALA A 62 -23.26 2.57 -5.09
C ALA A 62 -22.42 1.32 -4.77
N ILE A 63 -21.25 1.49 -4.15
CA ILE A 63 -20.40 0.38 -3.69
C ILE A 63 -21.18 -0.51 -2.71
N LYS A 64 -21.95 0.06 -1.78
CA LYS A 64 -22.76 -0.73 -0.84
C LYS A 64 -23.85 -1.54 -1.54
N GLU A 65 -24.58 -0.91 -2.46
CA GLU A 65 -25.74 -1.48 -3.15
C GLU A 65 -25.32 -2.54 -4.18
N HIS A 66 -24.07 -2.48 -4.64
CA HIS A 66 -23.50 -3.46 -5.55
C HIS A 66 -23.49 -4.87 -4.93
N GLU A 67 -24.22 -5.81 -5.54
CA GLU A 67 -24.21 -7.22 -5.15
C GLU A 67 -22.92 -7.90 -5.66
N GLN A 68 -22.31 -8.78 -4.85
CA GLN A 68 -21.00 -9.42 -5.12
C GLN A 68 -20.92 -10.27 -6.42
N THR A 69 -21.99 -10.36 -7.20
CA THR A 69 -22.09 -11.27 -8.34
C THR A 69 -21.52 -10.71 -9.64
N ASP A 70 -21.42 -9.38 -9.76
CA ASP A 70 -20.85 -8.72 -10.93
C ASP A 70 -19.52 -8.03 -10.58
N VAL A 71 -18.65 -7.82 -11.56
CA VAL A 71 -17.39 -7.08 -11.34
C VAL A 71 -17.68 -5.60 -11.52
N LEU A 72 -17.61 -4.82 -10.44
CA LEU A 72 -17.76 -3.37 -10.50
C LEU A 72 -16.49 -2.74 -11.08
N THR A 73 -16.58 -2.04 -12.21
CA THR A 73 -15.45 -1.26 -12.75
C THR A 73 -15.53 0.21 -12.36
N ALA A 74 -14.42 0.94 -12.51
CA ALA A 74 -14.38 2.37 -12.21
C ALA A 74 -15.33 3.19 -13.09
N GLU A 75 -15.52 2.79 -14.35
CA GLU A 75 -16.49 3.43 -15.27
C GLU A 75 -17.93 3.12 -14.86
N ASP A 76 -18.23 1.87 -14.46
CA ASP A 76 -19.57 1.53 -13.97
C ASP A 76 -19.91 2.37 -12.73
N LEU A 77 -18.97 2.45 -11.78
CA LEU A 77 -19.15 3.28 -10.59
C LEU A 77 -19.25 4.77 -10.94
N TYR A 78 -18.49 5.25 -11.92
CA TYR A 78 -18.57 6.63 -12.40
C TYR A 78 -19.96 6.97 -12.93
N ASP A 79 -20.52 6.10 -13.78
CA ASP A 79 -21.85 6.31 -14.36
C ASP A 79 -22.94 6.28 -13.29
N ILE A 80 -22.86 5.35 -12.32
CA ILE A 80 -23.80 5.31 -11.18
C ILE A 80 -23.69 6.58 -10.34
N VAL A 81 -22.47 7.03 -10.06
CA VAL A 81 -22.23 8.24 -9.27
C VAL A 81 -22.75 9.47 -10.01
N LYS A 82 -22.52 9.55 -11.33
CA LYS A 82 -23.03 10.62 -12.18
C LYS A 82 -24.55 10.68 -12.16
N GLU A 83 -25.22 9.55 -12.32
CA GLU A 83 -26.69 9.45 -12.27
C GLU A 83 -27.21 9.93 -10.91
N LYS A 84 -26.69 9.36 -9.81
CA LYS A 84 -27.07 9.75 -8.45
C LYS A 84 -26.81 11.23 -8.18
N CYS A 85 -25.68 11.78 -8.58
CA CYS A 85 -25.38 13.21 -8.38
C CYS A 85 -26.38 14.10 -9.12
N ASN A 86 -26.73 13.77 -10.38
CA ASN A 86 -27.72 14.51 -11.16
C ASN A 86 -29.13 14.47 -10.53
N ASP A 87 -29.48 13.38 -9.84
CA ASP A 87 -30.76 13.28 -9.12
C ASP A 87 -30.83 14.21 -7.90
N TYR A 88 -29.71 14.45 -7.22
CA TYR A 88 -29.68 15.29 -6.01
C TYR A 88 -29.52 16.77 -6.31
N SER A 89 -28.81 17.12 -7.37
CA SER A 89 -28.52 18.50 -7.73
C SER A 89 -27.96 18.54 -9.16
N ASP A 90 -28.34 19.49 -10.01
CA ASP A 90 -27.83 19.66 -11.40
C ASP A 90 -26.32 20.00 -11.45
N THR A 91 -25.47 19.19 -10.79
CA THR A 91 -24.14 19.58 -10.33
C THR A 91 -23.03 18.82 -11.02
N TRP A 92 -23.30 17.65 -11.60
CA TRP A 92 -22.25 16.85 -12.24
C TRP A 92 -21.51 17.65 -13.31
N ASP A 93 -22.23 18.23 -14.26
CA ASP A 93 -21.66 19.04 -15.34
C ASP A 93 -21.06 20.36 -14.84
N ALA A 94 -21.39 20.79 -13.62
CA ALA A 94 -20.84 21.99 -12.98
C ALA A 94 -19.55 21.71 -12.20
N ILE A 95 -19.22 20.43 -11.94
CA ILE A 95 -18.04 20.02 -11.16
C ILE A 95 -17.06 19.25 -12.04
N ILE A 96 -17.59 18.39 -12.91
CA ILE A 96 -16.79 17.45 -13.70
C ILE A 96 -16.63 17.97 -15.11
N ASN A 97 -15.41 17.83 -15.61
CA ASN A 97 -15.04 18.04 -16.98
C ASN A 97 -14.93 16.68 -17.66
N GLU A 98 -15.93 16.36 -18.48
CA GLU A 98 -16.01 15.09 -19.22
C GLU A 98 -14.94 14.99 -20.32
N GLU A 99 -14.54 16.14 -20.87
CA GLU A 99 -13.46 16.25 -21.85
C GLU A 99 -12.25 16.96 -21.21
N PRO A 100 -11.01 16.65 -21.63
CA PRO A 100 -9.83 17.37 -21.14
C PRO A 100 -9.84 18.81 -21.68
N GLU A 101 -10.48 19.73 -20.96
CA GLU A 101 -10.38 21.18 -21.18
C GLU A 101 -9.64 21.88 -20.04
N THR A 102 -9.02 23.02 -20.34
CA THR A 102 -8.25 23.87 -19.41
C THR A 102 -9.13 24.64 -18.40
N SER A 103 -10.32 24.14 -18.06
CA SER A 103 -11.22 24.78 -17.12
C SER A 103 -10.63 24.68 -15.70
N GLU A 104 -10.11 25.78 -15.16
CA GLU A 104 -9.47 25.83 -13.84
C GLU A 104 -10.43 25.43 -12.69
N ASP A 105 -11.75 25.51 -12.90
CA ASP A 105 -12.76 25.35 -11.83
C ASP A 105 -13.44 23.96 -11.79
N LYS A 106 -13.14 23.08 -12.75
CA LYS A 106 -13.74 21.74 -12.86
C LYS A 106 -12.68 20.64 -12.77
N ILE A 107 -13.15 19.43 -12.45
CA ILE A 107 -12.36 18.23 -12.21
C ILE A 107 -12.42 17.32 -13.41
N GLU A 108 -11.26 16.89 -13.90
CA GLU A 108 -11.22 15.96 -15.02
C GLU A 108 -11.83 14.59 -14.67
N LYS A 109 -12.64 14.04 -15.58
CA LYS A 109 -13.20 12.68 -15.48
C LYS A 109 -12.13 11.63 -15.16
N SER A 110 -10.94 11.73 -15.76
CA SER A 110 -9.79 10.85 -15.53
C SER A 110 -9.39 10.77 -14.05
N SER A 111 -9.41 11.90 -13.35
CA SER A 111 -9.07 11.98 -11.92
C SER A 111 -10.16 11.36 -11.05
N VAL A 112 -11.43 11.53 -11.41
CA VAL A 112 -12.55 10.88 -10.73
C VAL A 112 -12.49 9.38 -10.91
N LEU A 113 -12.29 8.89 -12.13
CA LEU A 113 -12.16 7.46 -12.43
C LEU A 113 -11.01 6.81 -11.65
N LEU A 114 -9.87 7.49 -11.54
CA LEU A 114 -8.74 7.01 -10.74
C LEU A 114 -9.15 6.84 -9.27
N LEU A 115 -9.82 7.84 -8.71
CA LEU A 115 -10.30 7.80 -7.33
C LEU A 115 -11.32 6.67 -7.12
N LEU A 116 -12.29 6.55 -8.01
CA LEU A 116 -13.33 5.51 -7.96
C LEU A 116 -12.73 4.10 -8.11
N GLY A 117 -11.75 3.91 -9.00
CA GLY A 117 -11.03 2.65 -9.12
C GLY A 117 -10.33 2.24 -7.82
N LYS A 118 -9.75 3.21 -7.08
CA LYS A 118 -9.18 2.95 -5.76
C LYS A 118 -10.23 2.64 -4.69
N LEU A 119 -11.43 3.21 -4.80
CA LEU A 119 -12.54 2.82 -3.92
C LEU A 119 -12.93 1.35 -4.13
N ILE A 120 -13.04 0.93 -5.40
CA ILE A 120 -13.40 -0.45 -5.78
C ILE A 120 -12.36 -1.47 -5.33
N GLU A 121 -11.06 -1.18 -5.48
CA GLU A 121 -9.96 -2.06 -5.00
C GLU A 121 -10.08 -2.41 -3.50
N ARG A 122 -10.87 -1.64 -2.74
CA ARG A 122 -11.09 -1.81 -1.30
C ARG A 122 -12.57 -1.91 -0.93
N GLU A 123 -13.42 -2.35 -1.86
CA GLU A 123 -14.88 -2.45 -1.72
C GLU A 123 -15.32 -3.05 -0.37
N ASP A 124 -14.72 -4.14 0.08
CA ASP A 124 -15.07 -4.79 1.36
C ASP A 124 -14.84 -3.89 2.57
N ASN A 125 -13.75 -3.12 2.56
CA ASN A 125 -13.47 -2.14 3.62
C ASN A 125 -14.51 -1.02 3.60
N PHE A 126 -14.90 -0.57 2.41
CA PHE A 126 -15.91 0.47 2.22
C PHE A 126 -17.32 0.02 2.61
N LYS A 127 -17.72 -1.20 2.27
CA LYS A 127 -19.01 -1.79 2.66
C LYS A 127 -19.15 -1.90 4.17
N ALA A 128 -18.13 -2.46 4.83
CA ALA A 128 -18.09 -2.57 6.29
C ALA A 128 -18.15 -1.18 6.96
N TYR A 129 -17.50 -0.20 6.35
CA TYR A 129 -17.48 1.18 6.76
C TYR A 129 -18.86 1.87 6.66
N TYR A 130 -19.48 1.86 5.47
CA TYR A 130 -20.76 2.54 5.23
C TYR A 130 -21.85 1.94 6.12
N SER A 131 -21.86 0.62 6.28
CA SER A 131 -22.81 -0.05 7.18
C SER A 131 -22.71 0.52 8.59
N THR A 132 -21.49 0.75 9.08
CA THR A 132 -21.26 1.23 10.44
C THR A 132 -21.63 2.71 10.61
N ALA A 133 -21.23 3.57 9.67
CA ALA A 133 -21.60 4.98 9.69
C ALA A 133 -23.13 5.15 9.64
N ASN A 134 -23.79 4.32 8.84
CA ASN A 134 -25.23 4.28 8.75
C ASN A 134 -25.89 3.83 10.05
N ASP A 135 -25.34 2.86 10.74
CA ASP A 135 -25.83 2.44 12.07
C ASP A 135 -25.70 3.57 13.10
N ILE A 136 -24.62 4.36 13.06
CA ILE A 136 -24.40 5.50 13.97
C ILE A 136 -25.43 6.59 13.72
N TYR A 137 -25.55 7.02 12.47
CA TYR A 137 -26.46 8.08 12.11
C TYR A 137 -27.92 7.68 12.31
N SER A 138 -28.28 6.47 11.90
CA SER A 138 -29.61 5.93 12.17
C SER A 138 -29.85 5.81 13.68
N GLY A 139 -28.83 5.41 14.45
CA GLY A 139 -28.88 5.38 15.91
C GLY A 139 -29.13 6.75 16.52
N LEU A 140 -28.39 7.77 16.10
CA LEU A 140 -28.55 9.17 16.52
C LEU A 140 -29.92 9.73 16.14
N ALA A 141 -30.33 9.55 14.88
CA ALA A 141 -31.63 10.01 14.37
C ALA A 141 -32.81 9.34 15.10
N ASN A 142 -32.67 8.06 15.47
CA ASN A 142 -33.67 7.33 16.26
C ASN A 142 -33.65 7.72 17.74
N PHE A 143 -32.48 8.05 18.29
CA PHE A 143 -32.30 8.43 19.69
C PHE A 143 -32.91 9.81 19.98
N LEU A 144 -32.80 10.75 19.04
CA LEU A 144 -33.36 12.11 19.16
C LEU A 144 -34.14 12.49 17.89
N PRO A 145 -35.48 12.30 17.87
CA PRO A 145 -36.32 12.70 16.75
C PRO A 145 -36.21 14.21 16.49
N GLY A 146 -35.67 14.60 15.32
CA GLY A 146 -35.38 16.00 14.96
C GLY A 146 -33.89 16.31 14.80
N LEU A 147 -33.02 15.47 15.37
CA LEU A 147 -31.57 15.61 15.28
C LEU A 147 -31.04 15.46 13.84
N ASP A 148 -31.74 14.72 12.99
CA ASP A 148 -31.42 14.58 11.56
C ASP A 148 -31.34 15.95 10.85
N ALA A 149 -32.36 16.80 11.05
CA ALA A 149 -32.41 18.12 10.45
C ALA A 149 -31.34 19.06 11.05
N GLU A 150 -31.07 18.92 12.35
CA GLU A 150 -30.07 19.71 13.05
C GLU A 150 -28.63 19.33 12.64
N ILE A 151 -28.32 18.02 12.57
CA ILE A 151 -27.04 17.51 12.06
C ILE A 151 -26.83 18.00 10.62
N LYS A 152 -27.83 17.86 9.75
CA LYS A 152 -27.74 18.33 8.36
C LYS A 152 -27.50 19.85 8.30
N SER A 153 -28.21 20.62 9.12
CA SER A 153 -28.03 22.07 9.22
C SER A 153 -26.62 22.44 9.69
N ASN A 154 -26.11 21.82 10.75
CA ASN A 154 -24.80 22.11 11.35
C ASN A 154 -23.62 21.67 10.45
N LEU A 155 -23.84 20.63 9.64
CA LEU A 155 -22.90 20.21 8.59
C LEU A 155 -22.96 21.11 7.34
N GLY A 156 -23.89 22.07 7.28
CA GLY A 156 -23.99 23.07 6.23
C GLY A 156 -24.90 22.70 5.06
N PHE A 157 -25.69 21.63 5.18
CA PHE A 157 -26.63 21.19 4.15
C PHE A 157 -27.96 21.94 4.15
N GLY A 158 -28.28 22.70 5.21
CA GLY A 158 -29.54 23.43 5.34
C GLY A 158 -30.76 22.49 5.37
N THR A 159 -31.85 22.85 4.66
CA THR A 159 -33.09 22.05 4.58
C THR A 159 -33.18 21.17 3.34
N THR A 160 -32.10 21.09 2.57
CA THR A 160 -32.05 20.35 1.30
C THR A 160 -32.07 18.85 1.57
N GLU A 161 -32.79 18.08 0.76
CA GLU A 161 -32.62 16.62 0.77
C GLU A 161 -31.19 16.30 0.36
N VAL A 162 -30.49 15.60 1.24
CA VAL A 162 -29.12 15.14 1.01
C VAL A 162 -29.08 13.66 1.33
N SER A 163 -28.33 12.91 0.52
CA SER A 163 -28.16 11.48 0.73
C SER A 163 -27.49 11.22 2.09
N ASN A 164 -27.78 10.07 2.68
CA ASN A 164 -27.09 9.63 3.88
C ASN A 164 -25.56 9.59 3.64
N GLY A 165 -25.14 9.18 2.44
CA GLY A 165 -23.75 9.25 1.95
C GLY A 165 -23.11 10.62 2.10
N ALA A 166 -23.79 11.68 1.65
CA ALA A 166 -23.30 13.05 1.74
C ALA A 166 -23.17 13.52 3.20
N VAL A 167 -24.17 13.19 4.04
CA VAL A 167 -24.11 13.48 5.48
C VAL A 167 -22.91 12.78 6.12
N TYR A 168 -22.62 11.52 5.77
CA TYR A 168 -21.44 10.80 6.23
C TYR A 168 -20.12 11.48 5.79
N ALA A 169 -20.03 11.91 4.53
CA ALA A 169 -18.85 12.58 4.01
C ALA A 169 -18.57 13.93 4.72
N ALA A 170 -19.62 14.64 5.13
CA ALA A 170 -19.45 15.87 5.91
C ALA A 170 -19.07 15.63 7.38
N MET A 171 -19.61 14.58 8.01
CA MET A 171 -19.19 14.17 9.36
C MET A 171 -17.69 13.82 9.37
N LEU A 172 -17.19 13.16 8.33
CA LEU A 172 -15.78 12.84 8.14
C LEU A 172 -14.86 14.07 8.17
N LEU A 173 -15.19 15.13 7.43
CA LEU A 173 -14.37 16.35 7.39
C LEU A 173 -14.47 17.20 8.67
N SER A 174 -15.39 16.83 9.57
CA SER A 174 -15.66 17.55 10.82
C SER A 174 -14.77 17.11 11.99
N ILE A 175 -13.98 16.06 11.79
CA ILE A 175 -13.01 15.50 12.74
C ILE A 175 -11.94 16.50 13.21
N GLY A 176 -11.62 17.49 12.38
CA GLY A 176 -10.64 18.53 12.69
C GLY A 176 -9.18 18.07 12.64
N GLN A 177 -8.29 18.98 13.02
CA GLN A 177 -6.84 18.84 12.85
C GLN A 177 -6.22 18.03 13.99
N VAL A 178 -6.05 16.73 13.74
CA VAL A 178 -5.64 15.72 14.71
C VAL A 178 -4.24 15.15 14.44
N ILE A 179 -3.64 15.46 13.29
CA ILE A 179 -2.31 15.02 12.88
C ILE A 179 -1.38 16.22 12.85
N THR A 180 -0.14 16.06 13.28
CA THR A 180 0.93 17.06 13.14
C THR A 180 2.20 16.38 12.63
N LEU A 181 3.22 17.17 12.28
CA LEU A 181 4.56 16.67 11.98
C LEU A 181 5.52 17.12 13.08
N GLU A 182 6.20 16.16 13.70
CA GLU A 182 7.21 16.37 14.73
C GLU A 182 8.49 15.66 14.30
N ASP A 183 9.60 16.40 14.21
CA ASP A 183 10.90 15.87 13.80
C ASP A 183 10.89 15.06 12.48
N GLY A 184 10.03 15.45 11.53
CA GLY A 184 9.89 14.78 10.23
C GLY A 184 8.98 13.54 10.25
N ILE A 185 8.32 13.28 11.39
CA ILE A 185 7.45 12.14 11.63
C ILE A 185 6.02 12.66 11.86
N PHE A 186 5.05 12.10 11.16
CA PHE A 186 3.65 12.39 11.40
C PHE A 186 3.20 11.74 12.72
N VAL A 187 2.63 12.53 13.62
CA VAL A 187 2.18 12.04 14.93
C VAL A 187 0.77 12.55 15.23
N LEU A 188 0.07 11.84 16.12
CA LEU A 188 -1.20 12.33 16.62
C LEU A 188 -0.93 13.56 17.47
N ARG A 189 -1.68 14.63 17.24
CA ARG A 189 -1.54 15.86 18.01
C ARG A 189 -1.98 15.62 19.45
N GLU A 190 -1.11 15.98 20.40
CA GLU A 190 -1.44 15.92 21.82
C GLU A 190 -2.72 16.70 22.14
N ASN A 191 -3.58 16.12 22.97
CA ASN A 191 -4.87 16.68 23.39
C ASN A 191 -5.85 16.96 22.23
N SER A 192 -5.63 16.38 21.05
CA SER A 192 -6.66 16.36 20.02
C SER A 192 -7.62 15.21 20.29
N SER A 193 -8.91 15.53 20.40
CA SER A 193 -9.97 14.54 20.44
C SER A 193 -10.73 14.56 19.11
N PRO A 194 -10.39 13.65 18.18
CA PRO A 194 -11.15 13.47 16.94
C PRO A 194 -12.65 13.41 17.13
N LEU A 195 -13.05 12.68 18.18
CA LEU A 195 -14.43 12.39 18.48
C LEU A 195 -15.12 13.65 19.02
N GLU A 196 -14.50 14.34 19.97
CA GLU A 196 -15.03 15.58 20.53
C GLU A 196 -15.15 16.68 19.46
N ASN A 197 -14.17 16.79 18.54
CA ASN A 197 -14.24 17.76 17.44
C ASN A 197 -15.40 17.46 16.49
N MET A 198 -15.59 16.18 16.13
CA MET A 198 -16.69 15.75 15.29
C MET A 198 -18.04 16.01 15.98
N ILE A 199 -18.16 15.66 17.27
CA ILE A 199 -19.35 15.94 18.09
C ILE A 199 -19.62 17.45 18.11
N LYS A 200 -18.64 18.27 18.51
CA LYS A 200 -18.78 19.74 18.53
C LYS A 200 -19.26 20.27 17.19
N LYS A 201 -18.78 19.74 16.07
CA LYS A 201 -19.21 20.23 14.76
C LYS A 201 -20.62 19.79 14.36
N MET A 202 -21.08 18.63 14.83
CA MET A 202 -22.43 18.12 14.53
C MET A 202 -23.52 18.83 15.31
N ILE A 203 -23.23 19.31 16.53
CA ILE A 203 -24.24 19.78 17.49
C ILE A 203 -23.74 20.92 18.40
N SER A 204 -22.80 21.76 17.94
CA SER A 204 -22.10 22.78 18.76
C SER A 204 -23.00 23.65 19.63
N ASP A 205 -24.24 23.86 19.20
CA ASP A 205 -25.19 24.79 19.79
C ASP A 205 -26.49 24.09 20.25
N SER A 206 -26.48 22.75 20.33
CA SER A 206 -27.63 21.96 20.77
C SER A 206 -27.68 21.84 22.29
N ASP A 207 -28.87 22.00 22.88
CA ASP A 207 -29.11 21.65 24.29
C ASP A 207 -28.85 20.15 24.55
N ASP A 208 -28.84 19.33 23.49
CA ASP A 208 -28.62 17.88 23.54
C ASP A 208 -27.14 17.48 23.33
N ALA A 209 -26.21 18.45 23.26
CA ALA A 209 -24.80 18.18 22.96
C ALA A 209 -24.14 17.16 23.92
N GLU A 210 -24.45 17.25 25.21
CA GLU A 210 -23.94 16.35 26.25
C GLU A 210 -24.53 14.94 26.11
N LEU A 211 -25.84 14.82 25.84
CA LEU A 211 -26.52 13.55 25.63
C LEU A 211 -26.02 12.80 24.40
N VAL A 212 -25.76 13.52 23.31
CA VAL A 212 -25.19 12.94 22.10
C VAL A 212 -23.71 12.60 22.31
N ALA A 213 -22.94 13.40 23.06
CA ALA A 213 -21.58 13.06 23.42
C ALA A 213 -21.53 11.78 24.26
N ASP A 214 -22.42 11.63 25.24
CA ASP A 214 -22.57 10.42 26.05
C ASP A 214 -23.03 9.21 25.22
N PHE A 215 -23.95 9.43 24.27
CA PHE A 215 -24.36 8.39 23.33
C PHE A 215 -23.18 7.95 22.46
N ILE A 216 -22.38 8.88 21.93
CA ILE A 216 -21.27 8.55 21.06
C ILE A 216 -20.13 7.90 21.87
N THR A 217 -19.76 8.44 23.02
CA THR A 217 -18.70 7.89 23.89
C THR A 217 -19.10 6.58 24.59
N GLY A 218 -20.40 6.35 24.81
CA GLY A 218 -20.92 5.06 25.28
C GLY A 218 -20.74 3.92 24.27
N TYR A 219 -20.57 4.25 22.99
CA TYR A 219 -20.27 3.30 21.92
C TYR A 219 -18.79 3.33 21.49
N TYR A 220 -18.05 4.42 21.78
CA TYR A 220 -16.65 4.63 21.38
C TYR A 220 -15.75 5.07 22.54
N SER A 221 -14.67 4.33 22.79
CA SER A 221 -13.57 4.90 23.57
C SER A 221 -12.63 5.66 22.65
N GLU A 222 -12.28 6.87 23.07
CA GLU A 222 -11.29 7.72 22.42
C GLU A 222 -9.95 7.02 22.23
N ASP A 223 -9.55 6.19 23.20
CA ASP A 223 -8.34 5.37 23.13
C ASP A 223 -8.27 4.49 21.89
N ILE A 224 -9.39 3.84 21.53
CA ILE A 224 -9.41 2.96 20.36
C ILE A 224 -9.25 3.80 19.09
N ILE A 225 -9.87 4.99 19.04
CA ILE A 225 -9.77 5.92 17.89
C ILE A 225 -8.33 6.38 17.70
N ASN A 226 -7.71 6.84 18.79
CA ASN A 226 -6.33 7.32 18.79
C ASN A 226 -5.36 6.20 18.42
N GLU A 227 -5.54 5.00 18.96
CA GLU A 227 -4.68 3.83 18.69
C GLU A 227 -4.57 3.52 17.20
N LYS A 228 -5.69 3.48 16.45
CA LYS A 228 -5.52 3.19 15.02
C LYS A 228 -5.06 4.38 14.22
N ILE A 229 -5.46 5.63 14.55
CA ILE A 229 -4.90 6.80 13.84
C ILE A 229 -3.38 6.73 13.92
N GLN A 230 -2.87 6.45 15.12
CA GLN A 230 -1.45 6.21 15.33
C GLN A 230 -0.91 5.08 14.43
N GLY A 231 -1.59 3.93 14.33
CA GLY A 231 -1.21 2.86 13.39
C GLY A 231 -1.13 3.28 11.90
N TYR A 232 -1.95 4.25 11.46
CA TYR A 232 -1.79 4.84 10.12
C TYR A 232 -0.58 5.74 10.03
N LEU A 233 -0.40 6.62 11.01
CA LEU A 233 0.75 7.51 11.08
C LEU A 233 2.05 6.71 11.08
N ASP A 234 2.12 5.63 11.85
CA ASP A 234 3.25 4.70 11.85
C ASP A 234 3.49 4.10 10.44
N THR A 235 2.41 3.70 9.75
CA THR A 235 2.50 3.19 8.38
C THR A 235 3.04 4.24 7.40
N ILE A 236 2.66 5.51 7.58
CA ILE A 236 3.06 6.64 6.72
C ILE A 236 4.53 6.95 6.93
N ASN A 237 4.93 7.12 8.20
CA ASN A 237 6.31 7.40 8.57
C ASN A 237 7.25 6.30 8.09
N ARG A 238 6.83 5.04 8.25
CA ARG A 238 7.59 3.90 7.75
C ARG A 238 7.71 3.88 6.23
N LYS A 239 6.68 4.27 5.48
CA LYS A 239 6.76 4.36 4.02
C LYS A 239 7.60 5.54 3.55
N ILE A 240 7.59 6.65 4.28
CA ILE A 240 8.51 7.77 4.04
C ILE A 240 9.95 7.31 4.19
N GLU A 241 10.25 6.54 5.23
CA GLU A 241 11.57 5.95 5.45
C GLU A 241 11.93 4.90 4.38
N LEU A 242 11.03 3.94 4.11
CA LEU A 242 11.28 2.81 3.21
C LEU A 242 11.55 3.24 1.77
N TYR A 243 10.85 4.26 1.30
CA TYR A 243 10.96 4.75 -0.08
C TYR A 243 11.84 6.00 -0.20
N GLU A 244 12.56 6.36 0.87
CA GLU A 244 13.41 7.56 0.93
C GLU A 244 12.70 8.80 0.39
N LEU A 245 11.42 8.96 0.79
CA LEU A 245 10.56 9.97 0.19
C LEU A 245 11.15 11.37 0.39
N THR A 246 11.18 12.12 -0.70
CA THR A 246 11.74 13.47 -0.71
C THR A 246 10.89 14.41 0.13
N GLN A 247 11.47 15.56 0.50
CA GLN A 247 10.73 16.64 1.16
C GLN A 247 9.50 17.09 0.34
N SER A 248 9.56 16.99 -0.99
CA SER A 248 8.41 17.29 -1.86
C SER A 248 7.27 16.29 -1.66
N ASN A 249 7.57 15.01 -1.50
CA ASN A 249 6.55 13.98 -1.26
C ASN A 249 5.89 14.16 0.11
N ILE A 250 6.67 14.53 1.14
CA ILE A 250 6.15 14.86 2.48
C ILE A 250 5.23 16.08 2.42
N LEU A 251 5.58 17.10 1.64
CA LEU A 251 4.72 18.28 1.43
C LEU A 251 3.40 17.92 0.73
N ASN A 252 3.44 17.04 -0.27
CA ASN A 252 2.23 16.54 -0.93
C ASN A 252 1.31 15.80 0.05
N ILE A 253 1.88 14.99 0.94
CA ILE A 253 1.16 14.33 2.03
C ILE A 253 0.51 15.37 2.96
N ILE A 254 1.28 16.37 3.40
CA ILE A 254 0.78 17.44 4.27
C ILE A 254 -0.38 18.19 3.60
N ASP A 255 -0.23 18.54 2.32
CA ASP A 255 -1.24 19.29 1.58
C ASP A 255 -2.51 18.47 1.38
N ALA A 256 -2.38 17.17 1.15
CA ALA A 256 -3.52 16.27 1.10
C ALA A 256 -4.19 16.17 2.49
N LEU A 257 -3.44 15.97 3.57
CA LEU A 257 -4.04 15.97 4.92
C LEU A 257 -4.72 17.31 5.27
N LYS A 258 -4.17 18.45 4.83
CA LYS A 258 -4.81 19.77 4.97
C LYS A 258 -6.08 19.86 4.15
N ALA A 259 -6.14 19.26 2.97
CA ALA A 259 -7.34 19.24 2.14
C ALA A 259 -8.52 18.53 2.84
N PHE A 260 -8.22 17.57 3.73
CA PHE A 260 -9.22 16.89 4.55
C PHE A 260 -9.36 17.48 5.96
N ASN A 261 -8.75 18.64 6.22
CA ASN A 261 -8.74 19.32 7.52
C ASN A 261 -8.16 18.47 8.67
N LEU A 262 -7.27 17.52 8.36
CA LEU A 262 -6.69 16.59 9.34
C LEU A 262 -5.33 17.04 9.88
N TYR A 263 -4.61 17.90 9.16
CA TYR A 263 -3.26 18.32 9.55
C TYR A 263 -3.23 19.70 10.24
N TYR A 264 -2.63 19.73 11.42
CA TYR A 264 -2.30 20.92 12.18
C TYR A 264 -0.90 21.41 11.81
N THR A 265 -0.77 22.70 11.49
CA THR A 265 0.56 23.31 11.31
C THR A 265 0.98 23.92 12.64
N VAL A 266 1.99 23.34 13.28
CA VAL A 266 2.60 23.95 14.48
C VAL A 266 3.15 25.32 14.07
N PRO A 267 2.72 26.42 14.71
CA PRO A 267 3.27 27.73 14.43
C PRO A 267 4.78 27.71 14.71
N SER A 268 5.59 27.89 13.67
CA SER A 268 7.03 28.04 13.81
C SER A 268 7.32 29.38 14.49
N GLY A 269 7.35 29.40 15.82
CA GLY A 269 7.65 30.59 16.60
C GLY A 269 6.88 30.69 17.91
N GLY A 270 7.30 29.90 18.91
CA GLY A 270 6.84 30.06 20.28
C GLY A 270 7.67 29.22 21.24
N ASP A 271 8.73 29.81 21.79
CA ASP A 271 9.55 29.29 22.90
C ASP A 271 8.73 29.28 24.21
N GLY A 272 7.60 28.59 24.19
CA GLY A 272 6.72 28.38 25.33
C GLY A 272 7.05 27.04 25.94
N GLY A 273 7.86 27.05 27.00
CA GLY A 273 8.33 25.86 27.70
C GLY A 273 7.23 24.85 28.00
N TYR A 274 7.15 23.80 27.19
CA TYR A 274 6.44 22.58 27.47
C TYR A 274 7.45 21.61 28.10
N THR A 275 7.25 21.28 29.38
CA THR A 275 7.89 20.11 29.98
C THR A 275 6.95 18.93 29.77
N PRO A 276 7.37 17.85 29.09
CA PRO A 276 6.50 16.71 28.83
C PRO A 276 6.04 16.08 30.17
N PRO A 277 4.77 15.63 30.26
CA PRO A 277 4.30 14.93 31.45
C PRO A 277 5.06 13.61 31.64
N PRO A 278 5.15 13.10 32.88
CA PRO A 278 5.86 11.86 33.16
C PRO A 278 5.21 10.71 32.38
N PRO A 279 6.00 9.78 31.82
CA PRO A 279 5.46 8.65 31.08
C PRO A 279 4.52 7.84 31.97
N ALA A 280 3.35 7.49 31.43
CA ALA A 280 2.40 6.62 32.11
C ALA A 280 3.06 5.28 32.48
N PRO A 281 2.76 4.70 33.65
CA PRO A 281 3.31 3.41 34.03
C PRO A 281 2.89 2.33 33.01
N PRO A 282 3.79 1.40 32.66
CA PRO A 282 3.51 0.40 31.63
C PRO A 282 2.33 -0.48 32.04
N ILE A 283 1.33 -0.57 31.16
CA ILE A 283 0.25 -1.54 31.26
C ILE A 283 0.84 -2.90 30.87
N LEU A 284 1.01 -3.78 31.84
CA LEU A 284 1.39 -5.19 31.61
C LEU A 284 0.17 -5.95 31.10
N ASN A 285 0.09 -6.17 29.79
CA ASN A 285 -0.69 -7.24 29.18
C ASN A 285 0.29 -8.28 28.61
N GLU A 286 0.12 -9.54 28.97
CA GLU A 286 0.85 -10.69 28.40
C GLU A 286 0.33 -11.03 26.99
N GLU A 287 0.41 -10.08 26.06
CA GLU A 287 0.25 -10.33 24.62
C GLU A 287 1.65 -10.31 23.99
N SER A 288 2.01 -11.37 23.25
CA SER A 288 3.21 -11.36 22.41
C SER A 288 3.17 -10.12 21.54
N THR A 289 4.12 -9.20 21.74
CA THR A 289 4.10 -7.95 21.00
C THR A 289 4.56 -8.21 19.57
N VAL A 290 4.05 -7.42 18.61
CA VAL A 290 4.52 -7.44 17.21
C VAL A 290 6.05 -7.37 17.13
N SER A 291 6.69 -6.62 18.04
CA SER A 291 8.15 -6.52 18.14
C SER A 291 8.82 -7.84 18.54
N ASP A 292 8.22 -8.62 19.43
CA ASP A 292 8.77 -9.92 19.84
C ASP A 292 8.72 -10.92 18.68
N THR A 293 7.60 -10.93 17.94
CA THR A 293 7.46 -11.75 16.72
C THR A 293 8.47 -11.35 15.66
N ILE A 294 8.72 -10.06 15.42
CA ILE A 294 9.75 -9.62 14.47
C ILE A 294 11.14 -10.11 14.90
N ASN A 295 11.51 -9.91 16.16
CA ASN A 295 12.80 -10.36 16.67
C ASN A 295 12.97 -11.88 16.54
N TYR A 296 11.91 -12.64 16.79
CA TYR A 296 11.87 -14.08 16.61
C TYR A 296 12.03 -14.48 15.14
N LEU A 297 11.33 -13.82 14.21
CA LEU A 297 11.47 -14.07 12.78
C LEU A 297 12.88 -13.78 12.29
N ASP A 298 13.50 -12.68 12.75
CA ASP A 298 14.88 -12.33 12.41
C ASP A 298 15.89 -13.37 12.92
N GLU A 299 15.66 -13.95 14.10
CA GLU A 299 16.46 -15.08 14.60
C GLU A 299 16.28 -16.31 13.69
N LYS A 300 15.04 -16.63 13.30
CA LYS A 300 14.75 -17.76 12.43
C LYS A 300 15.33 -17.61 11.03
N ILE A 301 15.37 -16.39 10.49
CA ILE A 301 16.07 -16.07 9.24
C ILE A 301 17.55 -16.45 9.33
N LYS A 302 18.24 -16.06 10.40
CA LYS A 302 19.66 -16.45 10.63
C LYS A 302 19.80 -17.97 10.80
N GLY A 303 18.82 -18.60 11.45
CA GLY A 303 18.72 -20.05 11.59
C GLY A 303 18.62 -20.76 10.23
N ILE A 304 17.81 -20.23 9.32
CA ILE A 304 17.70 -20.73 7.95
C ILE A 304 19.04 -20.67 7.25
N GLU A 305 19.76 -19.54 7.28
CA GLU A 305 21.06 -19.41 6.62
C GLU A 305 22.06 -20.48 7.09
N SER A 306 22.04 -20.75 8.40
CA SER A 306 22.90 -21.74 9.07
C SER A 306 22.43 -23.19 8.91
N ALA A 307 21.23 -23.44 8.37
CA ALA A 307 20.69 -24.79 8.24
C ALA A 307 21.49 -25.64 7.25
N ALA A 308 21.80 -26.88 7.65
CA ALA A 308 22.65 -27.79 6.88
C ALA A 308 21.93 -28.41 5.66
N THR A 309 20.61 -28.50 5.68
CA THR A 309 19.81 -29.05 4.58
C THR A 309 18.59 -28.18 4.28
N VAL A 310 17.99 -28.42 3.11
CA VAL A 310 16.77 -27.75 2.66
C VAL A 310 15.60 -28.08 3.58
N GLU A 311 15.45 -29.35 3.96
CA GLU A 311 14.38 -29.83 4.82
C GLU A 311 14.45 -29.17 6.21
N ALA A 312 15.66 -28.98 6.74
CA ALA A 312 15.86 -28.25 7.98
C ALA A 312 15.47 -26.77 7.86
N ALA A 313 15.81 -26.11 6.75
CA ALA A 313 15.42 -24.73 6.50
C ALA A 313 13.89 -24.56 6.35
N ILE A 314 13.24 -25.47 5.61
CA ILE A 314 11.77 -25.49 5.47
C ILE A 314 11.13 -25.63 6.84
N LYS A 315 11.60 -26.58 7.68
CA LYS A 315 11.05 -26.77 9.02
C LYS A 315 11.18 -25.52 9.89
N ILE A 316 12.33 -24.84 9.86
CA ILE A 316 12.54 -23.58 10.59
C ILE A 316 11.54 -22.52 10.13
N ALA A 317 11.29 -22.42 8.81
CA ALA A 317 10.33 -21.48 8.28
C ALA A 317 8.88 -21.81 8.65
N GLN A 318 8.48 -23.08 8.63
CA GLN A 318 7.15 -23.50 9.06
C GLN A 318 6.90 -23.21 10.54
N GLU A 319 7.89 -23.49 11.40
CA GLU A 319 7.83 -23.12 12.82
C GLU A 319 7.72 -21.60 13.01
N ALA A 320 8.39 -20.82 12.17
CA ALA A 320 8.34 -19.36 12.22
C ALA A 320 6.99 -18.79 11.76
N ILE A 321 6.42 -19.36 10.70
CA ILE A 321 5.11 -18.99 10.17
C ILE A 321 4.00 -19.32 11.18
N GLU A 322 4.03 -20.51 11.80
CA GLU A 322 3.01 -20.90 12.78
C GLU A 322 3.06 -20.01 14.03
N GLU A 323 4.25 -19.61 14.50
CA GLU A 323 4.36 -18.66 15.63
C GLU A 323 3.82 -17.26 15.25
N ALA A 324 4.01 -16.83 14.00
CA ALA A 324 3.54 -15.54 13.52
C ALA A 324 2.02 -15.50 13.28
N LYS A 325 1.34 -16.64 13.26
CA LYS A 325 -0.09 -16.78 12.92
C LYS A 325 -1.03 -15.95 13.77
N ASP A 326 -0.83 -15.96 15.10
CA ASP A 326 -1.68 -15.22 16.02
C ASP A 326 -1.55 -13.71 15.81
N VAL A 327 -0.35 -13.26 15.45
CA VAL A 327 -0.09 -11.88 15.09
C VAL A 327 -0.73 -11.55 13.75
N LEU A 328 -0.53 -12.38 12.72
CA LEU A 328 -1.09 -12.22 11.36
C LEU A 328 -2.62 -12.05 11.35
N GLY A 329 -3.36 -12.74 12.22
CA GLY A 329 -4.82 -12.62 12.34
C GLY A 329 -5.33 -11.28 12.90
N SER A 330 -4.44 -10.43 13.44
CA SER A 330 -4.76 -9.07 13.88
C SER A 330 -4.68 -8.09 12.69
N VAL A 331 -5.85 -7.83 12.08
CA VAL A 331 -6.09 -7.21 10.75
C VAL A 331 -5.37 -5.87 10.42
N LEU A 332 -4.60 -5.25 11.33
CA LEU A 332 -4.19 -3.85 11.18
C LEU A 332 -2.71 -3.49 11.44
N LEU A 333 -1.83 -4.40 11.90
CA LEU A 333 -0.47 -4.01 12.34
C LEU A 333 0.71 -4.85 11.80
N ASN A 334 0.53 -5.75 10.83
CA ASN A 334 1.53 -6.81 10.61
C ASN A 334 2.46 -6.63 9.41
N PHE A 335 2.60 -5.44 8.83
CA PHE A 335 3.44 -5.30 7.62
C PHE A 335 4.91 -5.70 7.87
N ASP A 336 5.48 -5.39 9.04
CA ASP A 336 6.86 -5.79 9.35
C ASP A 336 6.97 -7.30 9.57
N VAL A 337 5.97 -7.92 10.20
CA VAL A 337 5.85 -9.38 10.29
C VAL A 337 5.73 -9.99 8.89
N ILE A 338 4.90 -9.42 8.01
CA ILE A 338 4.76 -9.84 6.60
C ILE A 338 6.07 -9.67 5.84
N LYS A 339 6.81 -8.58 6.07
CA LYS A 339 8.12 -8.33 5.47
C LYS A 339 9.15 -9.35 5.96
N SER A 340 9.24 -9.58 7.27
CA SER A 340 10.14 -10.60 7.84
C SER A 340 9.76 -12.00 7.38
N LEU A 341 8.47 -12.33 7.29
CA LEU A 341 8.00 -13.58 6.69
C LEU A 341 8.35 -13.67 5.20
N THR A 342 8.21 -12.60 4.43
CA THR A 342 8.61 -12.57 3.01
C THR A 342 10.12 -12.78 2.87
N GLN A 343 10.93 -12.14 3.72
CA GLN A 343 12.37 -12.35 3.76
C GLN A 343 12.72 -13.79 4.14
N LEU A 344 12.05 -14.34 5.14
CA LEU A 344 12.18 -15.72 5.58
C LEU A 344 11.86 -16.71 4.46
N VAL A 345 10.74 -16.52 3.75
CA VAL A 345 10.34 -17.31 2.57
C VAL A 345 11.41 -17.24 1.48
N ASN A 346 11.87 -16.02 1.14
CA ASN A 346 12.91 -15.82 0.13
C ASN A 346 14.22 -16.50 0.52
N ARG A 347 14.60 -16.48 1.81
CA ARG A 347 15.83 -17.14 2.30
C ARG A 347 15.76 -18.66 2.23
N VAL A 348 14.60 -19.26 2.49
CA VAL A 348 14.40 -20.72 2.29
C VAL A 348 14.54 -21.07 0.81
N LEU A 349 13.86 -20.32 -0.06
CA LEU A 349 13.91 -20.56 -1.51
C LEU A 349 15.32 -20.35 -2.08
N ASP A 350 16.07 -19.39 -1.54
CA ASP A 350 17.45 -19.13 -1.95
C ASP A 350 18.41 -20.29 -1.67
N LYS A 351 18.12 -21.15 -0.69
CA LYS A 351 18.91 -22.38 -0.48
C LYS A 351 18.70 -23.43 -1.57
N VAL A 352 17.53 -23.49 -2.19
CA VAL A 352 17.21 -24.51 -3.21
C VAL A 352 17.45 -24.01 -4.63
N ASN A 353 17.28 -22.72 -4.85
CA ASN A 353 17.11 -22.19 -6.20
C ASN A 353 18.40 -21.94 -6.98
N THR A 354 19.57 -21.92 -6.33
CA THR A 354 20.81 -21.49 -6.97
C THR A 354 21.62 -22.69 -7.48
N GLN A 355 22.00 -22.65 -8.77
CA GLN A 355 23.00 -23.53 -9.37
C GLN A 355 24.22 -22.71 -9.79
N THR A 356 25.41 -23.17 -9.43
CA THR A 356 26.66 -22.53 -9.87
C THR A 356 27.17 -23.17 -11.14
N ILE A 357 27.41 -22.36 -12.16
CA ILE A 357 28.00 -22.77 -13.44
C ILE A 357 29.36 -22.09 -13.56
N THR A 358 30.41 -22.86 -13.83
CA THR A 358 31.75 -22.28 -13.94
C THR A 358 31.94 -21.63 -15.32
N PRO A 359 32.16 -20.30 -15.40
CA PRO A 359 32.46 -19.66 -16.67
C PRO A 359 33.89 -19.95 -17.14
N THR A 360 34.11 -19.94 -18.44
CA THR A 360 35.44 -19.90 -19.06
C THR A 360 35.80 -18.46 -19.39
N VAL A 361 36.95 -17.98 -18.91
CA VAL A 361 37.42 -16.60 -19.15
C VAL A 361 38.40 -16.57 -20.32
N THR A 362 38.19 -15.66 -21.28
CA THR A 362 39.09 -15.38 -22.39
C THR A 362 39.26 -13.87 -22.54
N GLY A 363 40.43 -13.35 -22.14
CA GLY A 363 40.67 -11.91 -22.11
C GLY A 363 39.75 -11.21 -21.10
N THR A 364 38.97 -10.23 -21.55
CA THR A 364 38.01 -9.49 -20.72
C THR A 364 36.58 -10.06 -20.80
N ALA A 365 36.40 -11.24 -21.41
CA ALA A 365 35.09 -11.86 -21.58
C ALA A 365 35.00 -13.20 -20.81
N ALA A 366 33.86 -13.44 -20.17
CA ALA A 366 33.52 -14.71 -19.53
C ALA A 366 32.37 -15.38 -20.27
N LYS A 367 32.43 -16.71 -20.46
CA LYS A 367 31.36 -17.49 -21.07
C LYS A 367 31.04 -18.73 -20.25
N ALA A 368 29.80 -18.82 -19.75
CA ALA A 368 29.27 -20.00 -19.10
C ALA A 368 28.35 -20.74 -20.07
N VAL A 369 28.61 -22.03 -20.27
CA VAL A 369 27.74 -22.91 -21.07
C VAL A 369 27.16 -23.95 -20.12
N VAL A 370 25.84 -23.98 -19.98
CA VAL A 370 25.17 -25.01 -19.18
C VAL A 370 25.36 -26.35 -19.88
N SER A 371 26.12 -27.25 -19.24
CA SER A 371 26.35 -28.60 -19.75
C SER A 371 25.11 -29.50 -19.59
N ASP A 372 25.09 -30.68 -20.20
CA ASP A 372 23.99 -31.63 -20.01
C ASP A 372 23.83 -32.06 -18.53
N ALA A 373 24.96 -32.15 -17.80
CA ALA A 373 24.96 -32.47 -16.37
C ALA A 373 24.35 -31.33 -15.55
N ASP A 374 24.75 -30.08 -15.82
CA ASP A 374 24.19 -28.90 -15.17
C ASP A 374 22.71 -28.73 -15.50
N ALA A 375 22.32 -29.02 -16.74
CA ALA A 375 20.93 -28.97 -17.18
C ALA A 375 20.07 -29.98 -16.41
N ALA A 376 20.57 -31.21 -16.20
CA ALA A 376 19.88 -32.20 -15.38
C ALA A 376 19.73 -31.73 -13.93
N GLU A 377 20.74 -31.07 -13.36
CA GLU A 377 20.68 -30.50 -12.01
C GLU A 377 19.67 -29.34 -11.92
N LEU A 378 19.66 -28.44 -12.91
CA LEU A 378 18.68 -27.35 -13.01
C LEU A 378 17.25 -27.87 -13.10
N LEU A 379 17.01 -28.93 -13.88
CA LEU A 379 15.68 -29.57 -13.96
C LEU A 379 15.24 -30.14 -12.60
N ASN A 380 16.14 -30.79 -11.87
CA ASN A 380 15.86 -31.27 -10.52
C ASN A 380 15.60 -30.12 -9.53
N LYS A 381 16.30 -28.98 -9.69
CA LYS A 381 16.08 -27.78 -8.89
C LYS A 381 14.74 -27.15 -9.16
N ILE A 382 14.26 -27.11 -10.40
CA ILE A 382 12.90 -26.64 -10.72
C ILE A 382 11.86 -27.41 -9.91
N ASP A 383 11.94 -28.75 -9.88
CA ASP A 383 11.04 -29.58 -9.08
C ASP A 383 11.15 -29.29 -7.58
N THR A 384 12.38 -29.11 -7.09
CA THR A 384 12.62 -28.79 -5.68
C THR A 384 12.06 -27.42 -5.30
N ILE A 385 12.22 -26.40 -6.15
CA ILE A 385 11.69 -25.05 -5.96
C ILE A 385 10.17 -25.10 -5.85
N ILE A 386 9.50 -25.83 -6.75
CA ILE A 386 8.04 -25.93 -6.78
C ILE A 386 7.52 -26.61 -5.52
N SER A 387 8.11 -27.77 -5.17
CA SER A 387 7.74 -28.50 -3.95
C SER A 387 7.89 -27.62 -2.71
N THR A 388 9.05 -26.96 -2.57
CA THR A 388 9.35 -26.05 -1.45
C THR A 388 8.37 -24.88 -1.40
N ALA A 389 8.14 -24.22 -2.54
CA ALA A 389 7.23 -23.09 -2.64
C ALA A 389 5.79 -23.47 -2.26
N ASN A 390 5.32 -24.65 -2.70
CA ASN A 390 3.98 -25.14 -2.37
C ASN A 390 3.86 -25.44 -0.87
N THR A 391 4.83 -26.13 -0.27
CA THR A 391 4.84 -26.41 1.18
C THR A 391 4.82 -25.13 2.01
N ILE A 392 5.63 -24.12 1.64
CA ILE A 392 5.64 -22.83 2.33
C ILE A 392 4.33 -22.08 2.12
N LYS A 393 3.77 -22.11 0.90
CA LYS A 393 2.47 -21.48 0.60
C LYS A 393 1.34 -22.09 1.41
N GLU A 394 1.30 -23.42 1.55
CA GLU A 394 0.34 -24.12 2.41
C GLU A 394 0.43 -23.63 3.86
N SER A 395 1.64 -23.51 4.42
CA SER A 395 1.83 -22.98 5.77
C SER A 395 1.42 -21.51 5.92
N LEU A 396 1.67 -20.68 4.91
CA LEU A 396 1.21 -19.28 4.89
C LEU A 396 -0.32 -19.19 4.83
N ASP A 397 -0.96 -20.03 4.01
CA ASP A 397 -2.42 -20.11 3.90
C ASP A 397 -3.08 -20.56 5.22
N GLU A 398 -2.51 -21.56 5.88
CA GLU A 398 -2.94 -22.02 7.21
C GLU A 398 -2.77 -20.93 8.28
N ALA A 399 -1.77 -20.06 8.12
CA ALA A 399 -1.54 -18.89 8.96
C ALA A 399 -2.41 -17.68 8.58
N GLY A 400 -3.24 -17.77 7.52
CA GLY A 400 -4.10 -16.69 7.05
C GLY A 400 -3.34 -15.55 6.35
N SER A 401 -2.16 -15.83 5.81
CA SER A 401 -1.33 -14.88 5.08
C SER A 401 -1.43 -15.05 3.57
N ASP A 402 -1.56 -13.93 2.85
CA ASP A 402 -1.62 -13.87 1.39
C ASP A 402 -0.25 -13.60 0.74
N ILE A 403 0.85 -13.82 1.47
CA ILE A 403 2.21 -13.61 0.96
C ILE A 403 2.43 -14.43 -0.32
N LYS A 404 2.77 -13.73 -1.40
CA LYS A 404 3.16 -14.35 -2.67
C LYS A 404 4.53 -15.03 -2.52
N VAL A 405 4.58 -16.32 -2.82
CA VAL A 405 5.80 -17.12 -2.84
C VAL A 405 6.35 -17.15 -4.27
N GLU A 406 7.31 -16.26 -4.59
CA GLU A 406 7.92 -16.22 -5.93
C GLU A 406 8.88 -17.39 -6.18
N LYS A 407 8.62 -18.18 -7.21
CA LYS A 407 9.44 -19.30 -7.66
C LYS A 407 10.50 -18.79 -8.63
N VAL A 408 11.70 -18.53 -8.13
CA VAL A 408 12.82 -18.06 -8.94
C VAL A 408 13.85 -19.18 -9.09
N LEU A 409 14.28 -19.51 -10.31
CA LEU A 409 15.46 -20.34 -10.57
C LEU A 409 16.68 -19.42 -10.72
N LYS A 410 17.72 -19.62 -9.90
CA LYS A 410 18.94 -18.80 -9.91
C LYS A 410 20.12 -19.57 -10.53
N ILE A 411 20.84 -18.92 -11.43
CA ILE A 411 22.06 -19.45 -12.04
C ILE A 411 23.20 -18.48 -11.72
N ALA A 412 24.15 -18.92 -10.91
CA ALA A 412 25.35 -18.16 -10.59
C ALA A 412 26.47 -18.54 -11.56
N ALA A 413 26.76 -17.65 -12.51
CA ALA A 413 27.78 -17.80 -13.54
C ALA A 413 28.88 -16.73 -13.44
N ALA A 414 28.98 -16.07 -12.28
CA ALA A 414 29.95 -15.02 -12.02
C ALA A 414 31.40 -15.53 -12.13
N SER A 415 32.23 -14.78 -12.85
CA SER A 415 33.68 -14.98 -12.84
C SER A 415 34.29 -14.34 -11.59
N THR A 416 35.34 -14.95 -11.03
CA THR A 416 36.14 -14.37 -9.95
C THR A 416 37.27 -13.46 -10.47
N ASP A 417 37.44 -13.37 -11.78
CA ASP A 417 38.49 -12.56 -12.41
C ASP A 417 38.05 -11.09 -12.52
N ILE A 418 38.79 -10.21 -11.85
CA ILE A 418 38.55 -8.76 -11.76
C ILE A 418 38.65 -8.03 -13.13
N GLY A 419 39.19 -8.68 -14.16
CA GLY A 419 39.35 -8.10 -15.50
C GLY A 419 38.14 -8.30 -16.44
N VAL A 420 37.10 -9.02 -16.00
CA VAL A 420 35.94 -9.34 -16.84
C VAL A 420 35.03 -8.12 -16.99
N LYS A 421 34.76 -7.76 -18.24
CA LYS A 421 33.89 -6.63 -18.64
C LYS A 421 32.68 -7.07 -19.46
N ALA A 422 32.67 -8.30 -19.96
CA ALA A 422 31.52 -8.89 -20.63
C ALA A 422 31.35 -10.34 -20.18
N ALA A 423 30.12 -10.77 -20.01
CA ALA A 423 29.78 -12.12 -19.58
C ALA A 423 28.59 -12.64 -20.39
N GLU A 424 28.67 -13.91 -20.79
CA GLU A 424 27.67 -14.59 -21.60
C GLU A 424 27.29 -15.91 -20.94
N VAL A 425 25.99 -16.21 -20.88
CA VAL A 425 25.47 -17.48 -20.38
C VAL A 425 24.58 -18.12 -21.44
N GLU A 426 24.93 -19.34 -21.86
CA GLU A 426 24.12 -20.14 -22.79
C GLU A 426 23.22 -21.11 -22.02
N LEU A 427 21.91 -20.90 -22.07
CA LEU A 427 20.89 -21.77 -21.49
C LEU A 427 20.22 -22.65 -22.56
N PRO A 428 20.16 -23.98 -22.36
CA PRO A 428 19.36 -24.89 -23.17
C PRO A 428 17.85 -24.58 -23.12
N SER A 429 17.17 -24.66 -24.27
CA SER A 429 15.71 -24.40 -24.38
C SER A 429 14.84 -25.29 -23.49
N ASN A 430 15.29 -26.52 -23.19
CA ASN A 430 14.55 -27.45 -22.34
C ASN A 430 14.42 -26.95 -20.90
N ILE A 431 15.37 -26.16 -20.39
CA ILE A 431 15.28 -25.53 -19.06
C ILE A 431 14.18 -24.48 -19.05
N ILE A 432 14.12 -23.62 -20.07
CA ILE A 432 13.11 -22.57 -20.19
C ILE A 432 11.72 -23.19 -20.35
N THR A 433 11.61 -24.23 -21.18
CA THR A 433 10.35 -24.97 -21.40
C THR A 433 9.87 -25.61 -20.10
N ALA A 434 10.73 -26.32 -19.38
CA ALA A 434 10.37 -26.94 -18.11
C ALA A 434 10.00 -25.90 -17.04
N ALA A 435 10.74 -24.78 -16.97
CA ALA A 435 10.44 -23.68 -16.05
C ALA A 435 9.04 -23.10 -16.33
N LYS A 436 8.71 -22.87 -17.61
CA LYS A 436 7.39 -22.40 -18.05
C LYS A 436 6.28 -23.40 -17.71
N GLU A 437 6.43 -24.65 -18.15
CA GLU A 437 5.41 -25.70 -17.96
C GLU A 437 5.10 -25.95 -16.48
N LYS A 438 6.10 -25.81 -15.62
CA LYS A 438 5.96 -26.05 -14.18
C LYS A 438 5.72 -24.78 -13.36
N GLY A 439 5.56 -23.63 -14.00
CA GLY A 439 5.18 -22.37 -13.36
C GLY A 439 6.27 -21.75 -12.48
N ILE A 440 7.51 -21.73 -12.95
CA ILE A 440 8.58 -20.88 -12.41
C ILE A 440 8.31 -19.43 -12.84
N ASP A 441 8.30 -18.50 -11.89
CA ASP A 441 8.01 -17.09 -12.16
C ASP A 441 9.16 -16.41 -12.93
N LYS A 442 10.42 -16.70 -12.55
CA LYS A 442 11.62 -16.03 -13.07
C LYS A 442 12.81 -17.00 -13.18
N ILE A 443 13.62 -16.81 -14.21
CA ILE A 443 15.00 -17.33 -14.30
C ILE A 443 15.93 -16.13 -14.11
N ALA A 444 16.72 -16.14 -13.04
CA ALA A 444 17.68 -15.10 -12.71
C ALA A 444 19.11 -15.61 -12.92
N VAL A 445 19.86 -14.96 -13.79
CA VAL A 445 21.24 -15.33 -14.11
C VAL A 445 22.19 -14.25 -13.64
N ASP A 446 22.97 -14.55 -12.60
CA ASP A 446 24.05 -13.70 -12.12
C ASP A 446 25.31 -13.97 -12.92
N THR A 447 25.69 -13.00 -13.75
CA THR A 447 26.88 -13.08 -14.60
C THR A 447 28.16 -12.57 -13.91
N GLY A 448 28.05 -12.03 -12.69
CA GLY A 448 29.10 -11.28 -12.01
C GLY A 448 29.25 -9.83 -12.48
N ILE A 449 28.63 -9.46 -13.60
CA ILE A 449 28.54 -8.07 -14.08
C ILE A 449 27.17 -7.49 -13.73
N ALA A 450 26.12 -8.23 -14.10
CA ALA A 450 24.72 -7.92 -13.79
C ALA A 450 23.94 -9.21 -13.56
N THR A 451 22.80 -9.09 -12.88
CA THR A 451 21.81 -10.17 -12.78
C THR A 451 20.70 -9.94 -13.79
N ILE A 452 20.53 -10.86 -14.73
CA ILE A 452 19.49 -10.82 -15.76
C ILE A 452 18.33 -11.68 -15.27
N ALA A 453 17.16 -11.07 -15.00
CA ALA A 453 15.96 -11.78 -14.56
C ALA A 453 14.89 -11.74 -15.65
N VAL A 454 14.52 -12.92 -16.16
CA VAL A 454 13.52 -13.06 -17.24
C VAL A 454 12.41 -14.01 -16.82
N SER A 455 11.17 -13.67 -17.14
CA SER A 455 10.05 -14.61 -17.02
C SER A 455 10.17 -15.67 -18.13
N PRO A 456 10.04 -16.98 -17.82
CA PRO A 456 10.02 -18.01 -18.85
C PRO A 456 8.94 -17.79 -19.92
N ASP A 457 7.83 -17.14 -19.55
CA ASP A 457 6.74 -16.83 -20.47
C ASP A 457 7.07 -15.75 -21.51
N ALA A 458 8.03 -14.88 -21.20
CA ALA A 458 8.49 -13.85 -22.13
C ALA A 458 9.41 -14.41 -23.23
N LEU A 459 9.89 -15.65 -23.09
CA LEU A 459 10.80 -16.29 -24.03
C LEU A 459 10.03 -17.23 -24.96
N THR A 460 10.23 -17.06 -26.27
CA THR A 460 9.75 -18.02 -27.28
C THR A 460 10.95 -18.85 -27.74
N VAL A 461 10.98 -20.12 -27.35
CA VAL A 461 12.03 -21.07 -27.74
C VAL A 461 11.44 -22.21 -28.56
N THR A 462 12.06 -22.57 -29.68
CA THR A 462 11.63 -23.69 -30.52
C THR A 462 12.76 -24.70 -30.73
N GLY A 463 12.48 -25.99 -30.55
CA GLY A 463 13.48 -27.05 -30.81
C GLY A 463 14.68 -27.07 -29.86
N THR A 464 15.85 -27.44 -30.37
CA THR A 464 17.10 -27.61 -29.60
C THR A 464 17.92 -26.32 -29.47
N GLU A 465 17.27 -25.17 -29.60
CA GLU A 465 17.91 -23.86 -29.54
C GLU A 465 18.49 -23.59 -28.14
N LYS A 466 19.51 -22.71 -28.11
CA LYS A 466 20.05 -22.15 -26.88
C LYS A 466 19.62 -20.70 -26.79
N VAL A 467 19.29 -20.24 -25.59
CA VAL A 467 19.10 -18.82 -25.29
C VAL A 467 20.39 -18.30 -24.70
N THR A 468 20.90 -17.24 -25.30
CA THR A 468 22.09 -16.56 -24.82
C THR A 468 21.66 -15.31 -24.06
N LEU A 469 22.11 -15.19 -22.82
CA LEU A 469 21.96 -14.00 -22.00
C LEU A 469 23.34 -13.37 -21.83
N ASN A 470 23.49 -12.13 -22.25
CA ASN A 470 24.74 -11.38 -22.16
C ASN A 470 24.57 -10.16 -21.25
N ALA A 471 25.63 -9.84 -20.50
CA ALA A 471 25.77 -8.59 -19.79
C ALA A 471 27.17 -8.03 -20.10
N SER A 472 27.27 -6.73 -20.37
CA SER A 472 28.56 -6.09 -20.55
C SER A 472 28.62 -4.70 -19.97
N VAL A 473 29.79 -4.28 -19.50
CA VAL A 473 30.05 -2.90 -19.06
C VAL A 473 30.27 -2.06 -20.31
N MET A 474 29.41 -1.06 -20.51
CA MET A 474 29.52 -0.16 -21.64
C MET A 474 30.68 0.83 -21.46
N ASP A 475 31.36 1.12 -22.57
CA ASP A 475 32.35 2.18 -22.64
C ASP A 475 31.63 3.54 -22.66
N LYS A 476 31.72 4.27 -21.54
CA LYS A 476 31.06 5.58 -21.40
C LYS A 476 31.44 6.55 -22.51
N GLU A 477 32.65 6.46 -23.07
CA GLU A 477 33.05 7.37 -24.15
C GLU A 477 32.17 7.23 -25.39
N GLN A 478 31.59 6.04 -25.59
CA GLN A 478 30.72 5.70 -26.72
C GLN A 478 29.25 6.09 -26.50
N LEU A 479 28.87 6.53 -25.30
CA LEU A 479 27.50 6.95 -24.99
C LEU A 479 27.19 8.34 -25.57
N PRO A 480 25.93 8.60 -25.97
CA PRO A 480 25.46 9.95 -26.29
C PRO A 480 25.63 10.91 -25.10
N GLU A 481 25.91 12.19 -25.36
CA GLU A 481 26.12 13.21 -24.30
C GLU A 481 24.92 13.37 -23.36
N GLU A 482 23.69 13.22 -23.87
CA GLU A 482 22.47 13.26 -23.05
C GLU A 482 22.43 12.09 -22.04
N VAL A 483 22.84 10.89 -22.45
CA VAL A 483 22.90 9.72 -21.57
C VAL A 483 24.04 9.89 -20.56
N LYS A 484 25.22 10.35 -21.00
CA LYS A 484 26.36 10.67 -20.11
C LYS A 484 25.97 11.66 -19.01
N ALA A 485 25.23 12.71 -19.36
CA ALA A 485 24.76 13.71 -18.41
C ALA A 485 23.76 13.12 -17.39
N ALA A 486 22.91 12.19 -17.82
CA ALA A 486 21.93 11.54 -16.95
C ALA A 486 22.55 10.52 -15.99
N VAL A 487 23.48 9.68 -16.47
CA VAL A 487 24.10 8.62 -15.66
C VAL A 487 25.29 9.10 -14.83
N GLY A 488 25.89 10.24 -15.19
CA GLY A 488 27.04 10.81 -14.48
C GLY A 488 28.20 9.82 -14.34
N ASP A 489 28.64 9.61 -13.11
CA ASP A 489 29.77 8.73 -12.77
C ASP A 489 29.37 7.25 -12.59
N GLU A 490 28.08 6.91 -12.71
CA GLU A 490 27.58 5.53 -12.51
C GLU A 490 27.98 4.57 -13.63
N THR A 491 28.21 3.29 -13.29
CA THR A 491 28.55 2.26 -14.31
C THR A 491 27.32 1.97 -15.17
N VAL A 492 27.53 1.90 -16.49
CA VAL A 492 26.45 1.60 -17.45
C VAL A 492 26.64 0.20 -18.00
N TYR A 493 25.55 -0.54 -18.08
CA TYR A 493 25.52 -1.94 -18.53
C TYR A 493 24.66 -2.07 -19.79
N ASP A 494 25.05 -2.98 -20.68
CA ASP A 494 24.25 -3.48 -21.81
C ASP A 494 23.84 -4.94 -21.55
#